data_AF-A0A972R324-F1
#
_entry.id   AF-A0A972R324-F1
#
_cell.length_a   1.000
_cell.length_b   1.000
_cell.length_c   1.000
_cell.angle_alpha   90.00
_cell.angle_beta   90.00
_cell.angle_gamma   90.00
#
_symmetry.space_group_name_H-M   'P 1'
#
loop_
_entity.id
_entity.type
_entity.pdbx_description
1 polymer ?
#
loop_
_entity_poly.entity_id
_entity_poly.type
_entity_poly.pdbx_seq_one_letter_code
_entity_poly.pdbx_strand_id
1 'polypeptide(L)'
;MSKTIRTIILVFLVFSSGVLGQEKEKTSKLGAPVFPKLRYVNLSEELKLEHDVLSGLGATVDYARRDADAATVAGQAVLLAYAELLAGRKAASMTSTRLLKEAARIAEEQQNEEALRAIELAAKRIDGSAPIVADLKEKFDLLADTRGTGEFVAYVKIENKTGRTLDIYIDGNYMGYLYAGDSSIYTSHNGTTNARVFDVLGNTVKEVFYLQPEQTFTWVITP
;
A
#
# COMPACT_ATOMS: atom_id res chain seq x y z
N MET A 1 -37.23 -64.68 40.43
CA MET A 1 -36.62 -64.41 39.10
C MET A 1 -37.33 -63.21 38.49
N SER A 2 -36.70 -62.03 38.51
CA SER A 2 -37.19 -60.83 37.82
C SER A 2 -35.99 -60.23 37.09
N LYS A 3 -36.07 -60.16 35.76
CA LYS A 3 -35.02 -59.61 34.89
C LYS A 3 -35.43 -58.20 34.48
N THR A 4 -34.75 -57.20 35.03
CA THR A 4 -34.92 -55.79 34.65
C THR A 4 -34.09 -55.52 33.40
N ILE A 5 -34.76 -55.25 32.27
CA ILE A 5 -34.15 -54.88 31.00
C ILE A 5 -33.71 -53.42 31.09
N ARG A 6 -32.40 -53.15 31.00
CA ARG A 6 -31.82 -51.81 30.91
C ARG A 6 -31.76 -51.39 29.45
N THR A 7 -32.57 -50.41 29.06
CA THR A 7 -32.49 -49.73 27.76
C THR A 7 -31.30 -48.78 27.78
N ILE A 8 -30.27 -49.07 26.98
CA ILE A 8 -29.14 -48.17 26.73
C ILE A 8 -29.54 -47.27 25.56
N ILE A 9 -29.78 -45.98 25.83
CA ILE A 9 -29.97 -44.96 24.81
C ILE A 9 -28.58 -44.55 24.31
N LEU A 10 -28.24 -44.99 23.10
CA LEU A 10 -27.02 -44.63 22.39
C LEU A 10 -27.25 -43.27 21.70
N VAL A 11 -26.73 -42.18 22.31
CA VAL A 11 -26.75 -40.84 21.70
C VAL A 11 -25.64 -40.78 20.65
N PHE A 12 -26.02 -40.83 19.37
CA PHE A 12 -25.12 -40.55 18.25
C PHE A 12 -24.89 -39.03 18.17
N LEU A 13 -23.77 -38.56 18.71
CA LEU A 13 -23.25 -37.20 18.48
C LEU A 13 -22.73 -37.13 17.04
N VAL A 14 -23.57 -36.62 16.14
CA VAL A 14 -23.13 -36.21 14.80
C VAL A 14 -22.31 -34.93 14.97
N PHE A 15 -20.99 -35.08 15.05
CA PHE A 15 -20.08 -33.96 14.83
C PHE A 15 -20.18 -33.57 13.35
N SER A 16 -21.00 -32.57 13.06
CA SER A 16 -20.95 -31.87 11.78
C SER A 16 -19.64 -31.09 11.70
N SER A 17 -18.59 -31.73 11.18
CA SER A 17 -17.41 -31.07 10.64
C SER A 17 -17.85 -30.23 9.44
N GLY A 18 -18.18 -28.98 9.72
CA GLY A 18 -18.69 -28.02 8.75
C GLY A 18 -18.42 -26.60 9.19
N VAL A 19 -17.16 -26.29 9.55
CA VAL A 19 -16.69 -24.90 9.46
C VAL A 19 -16.41 -24.65 7.98
N LEU A 20 -17.48 -24.48 7.20
CA LEU A 20 -17.39 -23.75 5.94
C LEU A 20 -16.97 -22.33 6.33
N GLY A 21 -15.71 -21.98 6.03
CA GLY A 21 -15.19 -20.64 6.29
C GLY A 21 -16.14 -19.62 5.69
N GLN A 22 -16.71 -18.75 6.52
CA GLN A 22 -17.43 -17.58 6.05
C GLN A 22 -16.46 -16.78 5.17
N GLU A 23 -16.75 -16.70 3.88
CA GLU A 23 -16.13 -15.73 2.98
C GLU A 23 -16.41 -14.35 3.59
N LYS A 24 -15.38 -13.73 4.17
CA LYS A 24 -15.51 -12.41 4.78
C LYS A 24 -15.43 -11.39 3.65
N GLU A 25 -16.41 -10.49 3.60
CA GLU A 25 -16.48 -9.42 2.62
C GLU A 25 -16.36 -8.06 3.29
N LYS A 26 -15.67 -7.12 2.63
CA LYS A 26 -15.69 -5.70 2.96
C LYS A 26 -15.92 -4.89 1.69
N THR A 27 -16.79 -3.87 1.78
CA THR A 27 -16.95 -2.88 0.72
C THR A 27 -16.33 -1.56 1.15
N SER A 28 -15.48 -0.97 0.30
CA SER A 28 -14.89 0.35 0.51
C SER A 28 -15.16 1.26 -0.70
N LYS A 29 -15.24 2.57 -0.46
CA LYS A 29 -15.40 3.59 -1.51
C LYS A 29 -14.04 4.14 -1.93
N LEU A 30 -13.87 4.39 -3.22
CA LEU A 30 -12.66 5.00 -3.76
C LEU A 30 -12.58 6.46 -3.30
N GLY A 31 -11.52 6.80 -2.57
CA GLY A 31 -11.31 8.13 -2.01
C GLY A 31 -10.67 9.11 -3.00
N ALA A 32 -10.39 10.32 -2.54
CA ALA A 32 -9.68 11.33 -3.32
C ALA A 32 -8.17 11.00 -3.50
N PRO A 33 -7.48 11.62 -4.45
CA PRO A 33 -6.06 11.40 -4.63
C PRO A 33 -5.24 11.91 -3.46
N VAL A 34 -4.33 11.08 -2.94
CA VAL A 34 -3.40 11.50 -1.89
C VAL A 34 -2.29 12.39 -2.46
N PHE A 35 -1.90 12.14 -3.72
CA PHE A 35 -0.92 12.94 -4.45
C PHE A 35 -1.37 13.23 -5.88
N PRO A 36 -1.07 14.42 -6.42
CA PRO A 36 -1.30 14.72 -7.82
C PRO A 36 -0.35 13.90 -8.70
N LYS A 37 -0.80 13.57 -9.92
CA LYS A 37 0.05 13.06 -11.00
C LYS A 37 0.99 14.15 -11.47
N LEU A 38 2.29 13.94 -11.31
CA LEU A 38 3.29 14.95 -11.62
C LEU A 38 3.66 15.02 -13.09
N ARG A 39 3.37 13.98 -13.90
CA ARG A 39 3.63 13.99 -15.34
C ARG A 39 2.90 15.11 -16.11
N TYR A 40 1.89 15.72 -15.49
CA TYR A 40 1.09 16.82 -16.06
C TYR A 40 1.36 18.17 -15.36
N VAL A 41 2.34 18.22 -14.47
CA VAL A 41 2.70 19.41 -13.71
C VAL A 41 4.05 19.93 -14.19
N ASN A 42 4.09 21.22 -14.58
CA ASN A 42 5.31 21.88 -14.98
C ASN A 42 6.03 22.48 -13.75
N LEU A 43 6.78 21.65 -13.04
CA LEU A 43 7.51 22.09 -11.83
C LEU A 43 8.59 23.13 -12.13
N SER A 44 9.22 23.08 -13.31
CA SER A 44 10.20 24.09 -13.75
C SER A 44 9.57 25.48 -13.83
N GLU A 45 8.34 25.57 -14.34
CA GLU A 45 7.57 26.82 -14.42
C GLU A 45 7.12 27.32 -13.03
N GLU A 46 6.60 26.43 -12.17
CA GLU A 46 6.24 26.82 -10.79
C GLU A 46 7.42 27.40 -10.00
N LEU A 47 8.61 26.83 -10.22
CA LEU A 47 9.85 27.27 -9.60
C LEU A 47 10.50 28.45 -10.34
N LYS A 48 10.00 28.86 -11.50
CA LYS A 48 10.58 29.92 -12.34
C LYS A 48 12.04 29.66 -12.72
N LEU A 49 12.36 28.42 -13.05
CA LEU A 49 13.70 28.03 -13.46
C LEU A 49 13.96 28.46 -14.91
N GLU A 50 15.13 29.06 -15.16
CA GLU A 50 15.56 29.45 -16.51
C GLU A 50 15.98 28.25 -17.37
N HIS A 51 16.33 27.13 -16.71
CA HIS A 51 16.77 25.89 -17.35
C HIS A 51 15.84 24.74 -16.95
N ASP A 52 15.61 23.80 -17.89
CA ASP A 52 14.75 22.64 -17.65
C ASP A 52 15.47 21.53 -16.87
N VAL A 53 15.86 21.83 -15.63
CA VAL A 53 16.54 20.89 -14.74
C VAL A 53 15.62 19.79 -14.20
N LEU A 54 14.31 19.95 -14.35
CA LEU A 54 13.29 18.98 -13.91
C LEU A 54 12.64 18.22 -15.07
N SER A 55 13.24 18.27 -16.26
CA SER A 55 12.74 17.56 -17.43
C SER A 55 12.55 16.08 -17.11
N GLY A 56 11.33 15.57 -17.35
CA GLY A 56 11.00 14.15 -17.09
C GLY A 56 10.88 13.75 -15.61
N LEU A 57 11.10 14.66 -14.64
CA LEU A 57 10.95 14.34 -13.21
C LEU A 57 9.54 13.84 -12.91
N GLY A 58 8.52 14.57 -13.37
CA GLY A 58 7.13 14.22 -13.09
C GLY A 58 6.72 12.84 -13.61
N ALA A 59 7.18 12.48 -14.81
CA ALA A 59 6.94 11.15 -15.38
C ALA A 59 7.70 10.04 -14.62
N THR A 60 8.95 10.31 -14.23
CA THR A 60 9.78 9.38 -13.46
C THR A 60 9.19 9.12 -12.07
N VAL A 61 8.70 10.16 -11.40
CA VAL A 61 8.01 10.03 -10.11
C VAL A 61 6.74 9.21 -10.26
N ASP A 62 5.90 9.50 -11.25
CA ASP A 62 4.64 8.77 -11.44
C ASP A 62 4.90 7.30 -11.81
N TYR A 63 5.95 7.01 -12.59
CA TYR A 63 6.40 5.65 -12.88
C TYR A 63 6.90 4.93 -11.63
N ALA A 64 7.79 5.54 -10.86
CA ALA A 64 8.33 4.96 -9.63
C ALA A 64 7.26 4.73 -8.56
N ARG A 65 6.26 5.62 -8.46
CA ARG A 65 5.09 5.42 -7.59
C ARG A 65 4.29 4.20 -8.01
N ARG A 66 4.07 4.02 -9.32
CA ARG A 66 3.31 2.88 -9.84
C ARG A 66 4.03 1.57 -9.57
N ASP A 67 5.33 1.54 -9.81
CA ASP A 67 6.16 0.35 -9.58
C ASP A 67 6.51 0.18 -8.08
N ALA A 68 6.03 1.08 -7.23
CA ALA A 68 6.31 1.16 -5.80
C ALA A 68 7.82 1.19 -5.46
N ASP A 69 8.61 1.85 -6.27
CA ASP A 69 10.05 2.02 -6.05
C ASP A 69 10.33 3.24 -5.15
N ALA A 70 10.33 2.99 -3.84
CA ALA A 70 10.60 4.02 -2.83
C ALA A 70 11.99 4.68 -2.99
N ALA A 71 13.01 3.93 -3.39
CA ALA A 71 14.37 4.45 -3.54
C ALA A 71 14.45 5.44 -4.71
N THR A 72 13.83 5.12 -5.85
CA THR A 72 13.72 6.04 -6.98
C THR A 72 12.91 7.28 -6.62
N VAL A 73 11.78 7.14 -5.91
CA VAL A 73 11.00 8.32 -5.44
C VAL A 73 11.84 9.20 -4.51
N ALA A 74 12.63 8.63 -3.60
CA ALA A 74 13.54 9.38 -2.73
C ALA A 74 14.64 10.10 -3.52
N GLY A 75 15.20 9.46 -4.55
CA GLY A 75 16.17 10.09 -5.46
C GLY A 75 15.58 11.30 -6.19
N GLN A 76 14.35 11.19 -6.69
CA GLN A 76 13.64 12.31 -7.32
C GLN A 76 13.33 13.45 -6.33
N ALA A 77 13.11 13.13 -5.04
CA ALA A 77 12.96 14.15 -4.00
C ALA A 77 14.23 14.99 -3.81
N VAL A 78 15.42 14.39 -3.93
CA VAL A 78 16.70 15.11 -3.88
C VAL A 78 16.87 16.03 -5.09
N LEU A 79 16.53 15.56 -6.30
CA LEU A 79 16.57 16.38 -7.50
C LEU A 79 15.63 17.59 -7.38
N LEU A 80 14.41 17.38 -6.87
CA LEU A 80 13.47 18.46 -6.61
C LEU A 80 13.99 19.42 -5.54
N ALA A 81 14.62 18.93 -4.47
CA ALA A 81 15.19 19.80 -3.43
C ALA A 81 16.31 20.70 -3.98
N TYR A 82 17.14 20.17 -4.88
CA TYR A 82 18.16 20.95 -5.57
C TYR A 82 17.55 22.05 -6.44
N ALA A 83 16.51 21.73 -7.22
CA ALA A 83 15.80 22.72 -8.03
C ALA A 83 15.10 23.80 -7.18
N GLU A 84 14.48 23.42 -6.06
CA GLU A 84 13.90 24.35 -5.09
C GLU A 84 14.96 25.29 -4.50
N LEU A 85 16.15 24.77 -4.21
CA LEU A 85 17.29 25.56 -3.72
C LEU A 85 17.74 26.58 -4.76
N LEU A 86 17.93 26.15 -6.02
CA LEU A 86 18.28 27.05 -7.13
C LEU A 86 17.24 28.17 -7.33
N ALA A 87 15.96 27.83 -7.20
CA ALA A 87 14.85 28.77 -7.35
C ALA A 87 14.65 29.70 -6.14
N GLY A 88 15.28 29.39 -5.00
CA GLY A 88 15.04 30.06 -3.73
C GLY A 88 13.59 29.96 -3.23
N ARG A 89 12.84 28.93 -3.69
CA ARG A 89 11.41 28.74 -3.39
C ARG A 89 11.01 27.27 -3.51
N LYS A 90 9.85 26.93 -2.95
CA LYS A 90 9.24 25.61 -3.06
C LYS A 90 8.18 25.59 -4.16
N ALA A 91 8.01 24.46 -4.84
CA ALA A 91 6.89 24.27 -5.78
C ALA A 91 5.59 24.09 -4.98
N ALA A 92 4.49 24.61 -5.51
CA ALA A 92 3.21 24.63 -4.82
C ALA A 92 2.49 23.29 -4.90
N SER A 93 2.60 22.61 -6.05
CA SER A 93 1.95 21.32 -6.30
C SER A 93 2.61 20.16 -5.56
N MET A 94 3.93 20.19 -5.42
CA MET A 94 4.74 19.15 -4.77
C MET A 94 6.05 19.72 -4.25
N THR A 95 6.37 19.45 -2.99
CA THR A 95 7.69 19.78 -2.43
C THR A 95 8.58 18.55 -2.35
N SER A 96 9.89 18.76 -2.26
CA SER A 96 10.86 17.70 -1.99
C SER A 96 10.55 16.92 -0.71
N THR A 97 10.18 17.60 0.38
CA THR A 97 9.80 16.95 1.65
C THR A 97 8.52 16.13 1.53
N ARG A 98 7.53 16.61 0.78
CA ARG A 98 6.28 15.86 0.53
C ARG A 98 6.55 14.62 -0.33
N LEU A 99 7.45 14.72 -1.30
CA LEU A 99 7.86 13.59 -2.14
C LEU A 99 8.69 12.56 -1.34
N LEU A 100 9.57 13.01 -0.45
CA LEU A 100 10.32 12.12 0.45
C LEU A 100 9.40 11.41 1.45
N LYS A 101 8.37 12.10 1.96
CA LYS A 101 7.34 11.48 2.81
C LYS A 101 6.58 10.38 2.07
N GLU A 102 6.37 10.55 0.77
CA GLU A 102 5.76 9.52 -0.06
C GLU A 102 6.67 8.31 -0.25
N ALA A 103 7.97 8.52 -0.49
CA ALA A 103 8.95 7.43 -0.49
C ALA A 103 8.95 6.67 0.84
N ALA A 104 8.92 7.38 1.97
CA ALA A 104 8.83 6.78 3.30
C ALA A 104 7.57 5.92 3.48
N ARG A 105 6.41 6.41 3.03
CA ARG A 105 5.17 5.61 3.07
C ARG A 105 5.28 4.33 2.24
N ILE A 106 5.87 4.39 1.05
CA ILE A 106 6.05 3.20 0.19
C ILE A 106 6.99 2.20 0.87
N ALA A 107 8.13 2.66 1.39
CA ALA A 107 9.09 1.82 2.11
C ALA A 107 8.48 1.18 3.37
N GLU A 108 7.67 1.94 4.12
CA GLU A 108 6.88 1.45 5.26
C GLU A 108 5.91 0.34 4.82
N GLU A 109 5.13 0.54 3.76
CA GLU A 109 4.18 -0.48 3.31
C GLU A 109 4.87 -1.77 2.86
N GLN A 110 6.05 -1.66 2.25
CA GLN A 110 6.86 -2.78 1.79
C GLN A 110 7.72 -3.42 2.88
N GLN A 111 7.91 -2.74 4.02
CA GLN A 111 8.92 -3.11 5.02
C GLN A 111 10.33 -3.22 4.42
N ASN A 112 10.65 -2.31 3.50
CA ASN A 112 11.89 -2.38 2.73
C ASN A 112 13.02 -1.58 3.43
N GLU A 113 13.88 -2.29 4.15
CA GLU A 113 15.04 -1.69 4.85
C GLU A 113 16.06 -1.06 3.88
N GLU A 114 16.21 -1.60 2.68
CA GLU A 114 17.10 -1.03 1.68
C GLU A 114 16.57 0.35 1.22
N ALA A 115 15.26 0.44 1.00
CA ALA A 115 14.60 1.71 0.71
C ALA A 115 14.72 2.70 1.88
N LEU A 116 14.62 2.25 3.13
CA LEU A 116 14.88 3.09 4.32
C LEU A 116 16.28 3.72 4.23
N ARG A 117 17.32 2.95 3.91
CA ARG A 117 18.69 3.50 3.75
C ARG A 117 18.77 4.54 2.63
N ALA A 118 18.10 4.30 1.50
CA ALA A 118 18.03 5.29 0.42
C ALA A 118 17.35 6.60 0.87
N ILE A 119 16.26 6.49 1.64
CA ILE A 119 15.53 7.62 2.21
C ILE A 119 16.39 8.39 3.22
N GLU A 120 17.17 7.69 4.07
CA GLU A 120 18.13 8.34 4.98
C GLU A 120 19.19 9.14 4.23
N LEU A 121 19.73 8.59 3.14
CA LEU A 121 20.72 9.27 2.31
C LEU A 121 20.11 10.49 1.61
N ALA A 122 18.89 10.36 1.09
CA ALA A 122 18.15 11.46 0.49
C ALA A 122 17.84 12.57 1.51
N ALA A 123 17.43 12.22 2.72
CA ALA A 123 17.11 13.16 3.79
C ALA A 123 18.28 14.10 4.14
N LYS A 124 19.53 13.59 4.10
CA LYS A 124 20.74 14.42 4.31
C LYS A 124 20.88 15.57 3.31
N ARG A 125 20.14 15.55 2.20
CA ARG A 125 20.15 16.56 1.13
C ARG A 125 18.90 17.43 1.09
N ILE A 126 17.93 17.17 1.97
CA ILE A 126 16.61 17.82 1.96
C ILE A 126 16.37 18.45 3.32
N ASP A 127 16.34 19.79 3.38
CA ASP A 127 16.09 20.52 4.61
C ASP A 127 14.70 20.18 5.19
N GLY A 128 14.63 20.03 6.52
CA GLY A 128 13.39 19.71 7.23
C GLY A 128 12.93 18.25 7.11
N SER A 129 13.75 17.36 6.54
CA SER A 129 13.42 15.94 6.35
C SER A 129 13.70 15.03 7.55
N ALA A 130 14.47 15.49 8.55
CA ALA A 130 14.86 14.67 9.71
C ALA A 130 13.66 14.02 10.44
N PRO A 131 12.51 14.70 10.66
CA PRO A 131 11.35 14.07 11.28
C PRO A 131 10.74 12.92 10.46
N ILE A 132 10.88 12.94 9.13
CA ILE A 132 10.35 11.89 8.25
C ILE A 132 11.13 10.59 8.46
N VAL A 133 12.46 10.69 8.57
CA VAL A 133 13.32 9.52 8.82
C VAL A 133 13.10 8.97 10.23
N ALA A 134 12.96 9.85 11.22
CA ALA A 134 12.70 9.43 12.59
C ALA A 134 11.37 8.65 12.72
N ASP A 135 10.28 9.19 12.16
CA ASP A 135 8.97 8.52 12.10
C ASP A 135 9.05 7.18 11.37
N LEU A 136 9.75 7.13 10.23
CA LEU A 136 9.89 5.90 9.46
C LEU A 136 10.63 4.81 10.26
N LYS A 137 11.72 5.16 10.96
CA LYS A 137 12.46 4.22 11.81
C LYS A 137 11.62 3.68 12.94
N GLU A 138 10.93 4.56 13.66
CA GLU A 138 10.05 4.16 14.76
C GLU A 138 9.01 3.13 14.28
N LYS A 139 8.44 3.33 13.09
CA LYS A 139 7.49 2.37 12.51
C LYS A 139 8.13 1.05 12.11
N PHE A 140 9.34 1.06 11.56
CA PHE A 140 10.08 -0.17 11.27
C PHE A 140 10.37 -0.95 12.55
N ASP A 141 10.76 -0.26 13.63
CA ASP A 141 11.01 -0.87 14.93
C ASP A 141 9.73 -1.48 15.53
N LEU A 142 8.60 -0.77 15.46
CA LEU A 142 7.31 -1.26 15.96
C LEU A 142 6.77 -2.48 15.18
N LEU A 143 7.00 -2.52 13.86
CA LEU A 143 6.47 -3.57 12.99
C LEU A 143 7.27 -4.88 13.08
N ALA A 144 8.53 -4.82 13.52
CA ALA A 144 9.29 -6.01 13.92
C ALA A 144 8.57 -6.80 15.03
N ASP A 145 7.80 -6.12 15.88
CA ASP A 145 7.10 -6.72 17.03
C ASP A 145 5.65 -7.14 16.75
N THR A 146 5.01 -6.68 15.66
CA THR A 146 3.54 -6.81 15.46
C THR A 146 3.07 -7.70 14.32
N ARG A 147 3.94 -8.32 13.52
CA ARG A 147 3.47 -9.28 12.51
C ARG A 147 2.98 -10.57 13.19
N GLY A 148 1.71 -10.91 12.95
CA GLY A 148 1.06 -12.10 13.48
C GLY A 148 1.91 -13.36 13.29
N THR A 149 1.88 -14.23 14.30
CA THR A 149 2.69 -15.45 14.34
C THR A 149 2.40 -16.35 13.13
N GLY A 150 3.38 -16.49 12.23
CA GLY A 150 3.39 -17.49 11.15
C GLY A 150 3.48 -16.88 9.76
N GLU A 151 4.55 -17.22 9.04
CA GLU A 151 4.55 -17.16 7.57
C GLU A 151 3.51 -18.16 7.08
N PHE A 152 2.35 -17.69 6.65
CA PHE A 152 1.34 -18.50 6.00
C PHE A 152 0.77 -17.78 4.80
N VAL A 153 0.21 -18.57 3.88
CA VAL A 153 -0.42 -18.07 2.68
C VAL A 153 -1.89 -17.76 2.98
N ALA A 154 -2.30 -16.54 2.66
CA ALA A 154 -3.69 -16.13 2.64
C ALA A 154 -3.96 -15.29 1.39
N TYR A 155 -5.22 -14.96 1.15
CA TYR A 155 -5.64 -14.36 -0.12
C TYR A 155 -6.57 -13.17 0.09
N VAL A 156 -6.37 -12.14 -0.72
CA VAL A 156 -7.30 -11.02 -0.86
C VAL A 156 -7.87 -11.07 -2.28
N LYS A 157 -9.17 -11.36 -2.39
CA LYS A 157 -9.92 -11.19 -3.64
C LYS A 157 -10.36 -9.75 -3.73
N ILE A 158 -9.95 -9.03 -4.77
CA ILE A 158 -10.38 -7.64 -4.99
C ILE A 158 -11.38 -7.62 -6.12
N GLU A 159 -12.53 -6.97 -5.90
CA GLU A 159 -13.54 -6.73 -6.92
C GLU A 159 -13.61 -5.25 -7.28
N ASN A 160 -13.42 -4.92 -8.55
CA ASN A 160 -13.50 -3.56 -9.03
C ASN A 160 -14.91 -3.26 -9.55
N LYS A 161 -15.76 -2.66 -8.71
CA LYS A 161 -17.08 -2.16 -9.12
C LYS A 161 -17.04 -0.68 -9.51
N THR A 162 -15.86 -0.11 -9.72
CA THR A 162 -15.71 1.24 -10.23
C THR A 162 -15.81 1.24 -11.77
N GLY A 163 -16.02 2.41 -12.37
CA GLY A 163 -15.98 2.59 -13.82
C GLY A 163 -14.57 2.79 -14.39
N ARG A 164 -13.51 2.44 -13.64
CA ARG A 164 -12.11 2.77 -13.97
C ARG A 164 -11.19 1.58 -13.71
N THR A 165 -10.05 1.54 -14.39
CA THR A 165 -8.98 0.58 -14.10
C THR A 165 -8.30 0.93 -12.78
N LEU A 166 -8.02 -0.09 -11.96
CA LEU A 166 -7.31 0.05 -10.69
C LEU A 166 -5.93 -0.60 -10.76
N ASP A 167 -4.89 0.12 -10.37
CA ASP A 167 -3.59 -0.42 -9.99
C ASP A 167 -3.68 -1.02 -8.59
N ILE A 168 -3.22 -2.26 -8.43
CA ILE A 168 -3.38 -3.05 -7.20
C ILE A 168 -2.04 -3.18 -6.48
N TYR A 169 -2.07 -2.97 -5.16
CA TYR A 169 -0.89 -3.14 -4.30
C TYR A 169 -1.23 -4.04 -3.11
N ILE A 170 -0.37 -5.01 -2.84
CA ILE A 170 -0.42 -5.86 -1.64
C ILE A 170 0.90 -5.72 -0.91
N ASP A 171 0.83 -5.35 0.37
CA ASP A 171 1.99 -5.03 1.22
C ASP A 171 2.95 -4.06 0.51
N GLY A 172 2.38 -3.02 -0.12
CA GLY A 172 3.13 -2.01 -0.85
C GLY A 172 3.72 -2.46 -2.19
N ASN A 173 3.60 -3.72 -2.60
CA ASN A 173 4.12 -4.23 -3.87
C ASN A 173 3.06 -4.12 -4.96
N TYR A 174 3.45 -3.66 -6.16
CA TYR A 174 2.55 -3.60 -7.31
C TYR A 174 2.24 -4.99 -7.84
N MET A 175 0.96 -5.32 -7.96
CA MET A 175 0.47 -6.64 -8.37
C MET A 175 -0.15 -6.65 -9.78
N GLY A 176 -0.14 -5.51 -10.47
CA GLY A 176 -0.79 -5.33 -11.76
C GLY A 176 -2.05 -4.47 -11.68
N TYR A 177 -2.88 -4.56 -12.72
CA TYR A 177 -4.09 -3.77 -12.88
C TYR A 177 -5.34 -4.64 -12.94
N LEU A 178 -6.48 -4.07 -12.55
CA LEU A 178 -7.80 -4.70 -12.55
C LEU A 178 -8.79 -3.79 -13.29
N TYR A 179 -9.38 -4.27 -14.40
CA TYR A 179 -10.33 -3.48 -15.18
C TYR A 179 -11.68 -3.32 -14.45
N ALA A 180 -12.48 -2.37 -14.92
CA ALA A 180 -13.82 -2.13 -14.41
C ALA A 180 -14.71 -3.37 -14.57
N GLY A 181 -15.36 -3.80 -13.49
CA GLY A 181 -16.20 -4.99 -13.44
C GLY A 181 -15.46 -6.30 -13.11
N ASP A 182 -14.14 -6.31 -13.20
CA ASP A 182 -13.33 -7.52 -12.98
C ASP A 182 -13.09 -7.81 -11.49
N SER A 183 -12.67 -9.05 -11.22
CA SER A 183 -12.14 -9.46 -9.92
C SER A 183 -10.91 -10.34 -10.08
N SER A 184 -9.98 -10.27 -9.14
CA SER A 184 -8.78 -11.12 -9.11
C SER A 184 -8.37 -11.43 -7.67
N ILE A 185 -7.65 -12.53 -7.48
CA ILE A 185 -7.16 -12.99 -6.18
C ILE A 185 -5.67 -12.74 -6.08
N TYR A 186 -5.25 -12.09 -5.00
CA TYR A 186 -3.86 -11.75 -4.73
C TYR A 186 -3.39 -12.47 -3.47
N THR A 187 -2.14 -12.93 -3.49
CA THR A 187 -1.56 -13.68 -2.38
C THR A 187 -0.94 -12.74 -1.36
N SER A 188 -1.22 -13.00 -0.09
CA SER A 188 -0.53 -12.45 1.08
C SER A 188 0.28 -13.56 1.75
N HIS A 189 1.47 -13.20 2.25
CA HIS A 189 2.38 -14.13 2.92
C HIS A 189 2.43 -13.91 4.44
N ASN A 190 1.42 -13.21 4.99
CA ASN A 190 1.36 -12.91 6.41
C ASN A 190 -0.09 -12.88 6.91
N GLY A 191 -0.25 -12.98 8.23
CA GLY A 191 -1.56 -12.80 8.86
C GLY A 191 -2.04 -11.34 8.93
N THR A 192 -1.26 -10.37 8.45
CA THR A 192 -1.62 -8.96 8.48
C THR A 192 -1.14 -8.29 7.20
N THR A 193 -2.05 -8.18 6.22
CA THR A 193 -1.74 -7.63 4.90
C THR A 193 -2.34 -6.25 4.71
N ASN A 194 -1.61 -5.40 4.01
CA ASN A 194 -2.04 -4.11 3.58
C ASN A 194 -2.44 -4.15 2.10
N ALA A 195 -3.71 -3.94 1.78
CA ALA A 195 -4.13 -3.81 0.40
C ALA A 195 -4.44 -2.34 0.08
N ARG A 196 -3.99 -1.90 -1.09
CA ARG A 196 -4.21 -0.54 -1.56
C ARG A 196 -4.50 -0.55 -3.05
N VAL A 197 -5.41 0.31 -3.50
CA VAL A 197 -5.72 0.47 -4.93
C VAL A 197 -5.64 1.93 -5.36
N PHE A 198 -5.32 2.18 -6.63
CA PHE A 198 -5.35 3.51 -7.24
C PHE A 198 -6.00 3.47 -8.59
N ASP A 199 -6.77 4.48 -8.95
CA ASP A 199 -7.19 4.65 -10.33
C ASP A 199 -6.21 5.51 -11.15
N VAL A 200 -6.49 5.62 -12.44
CA VAL A 200 -5.73 6.46 -13.39
C VAL A 200 -5.76 7.95 -13.07
N LEU A 201 -6.56 8.43 -12.11
CA LEU A 201 -6.58 9.82 -11.65
C LEU A 201 -5.87 9.98 -10.29
N GLY A 202 -5.38 8.89 -9.70
CA GLY A 202 -4.74 8.86 -8.39
C GLY A 202 -5.69 8.69 -7.22
N ASN A 203 -7.01 8.55 -7.46
CA ASN A 203 -7.99 8.25 -6.41
C ASN A 203 -7.64 6.92 -5.76
N THR A 204 -7.77 6.80 -4.44
CA THR A 204 -7.25 5.64 -3.72
C THR A 204 -8.11 5.24 -2.54
N VAL A 205 -8.01 3.95 -2.20
CA VAL A 205 -8.48 3.41 -0.94
C VAL A 205 -7.51 2.33 -0.47
N LYS A 206 -7.37 2.21 0.85
CA LYS A 206 -6.42 1.35 1.53
C LYS A 206 -7.13 0.62 2.66
N GLU A 207 -6.78 -0.65 2.86
CA GLU A 207 -7.31 -1.48 3.95
C GLU A 207 -6.23 -2.36 4.56
N VAL A 208 -6.37 -2.62 5.86
CA VAL A 208 -5.54 -3.59 6.58
C VAL A 208 -6.40 -4.80 6.91
N PHE A 209 -5.97 -5.98 6.46
CA PHE A 209 -6.66 -7.24 6.67
C PHE A 209 -5.88 -8.10 7.66
N TYR A 210 -6.60 -8.64 8.64
CA TYR A 210 -6.09 -9.66 9.56
C TYR A 210 -6.59 -11.02 9.09
N LEU A 211 -5.73 -11.74 8.37
CA LEU A 211 -6.08 -12.97 7.67
C LEU A 211 -5.75 -14.19 8.53
N GLN A 212 -6.37 -15.32 8.21
CA GLN A 212 -6.06 -16.65 8.75
C GLN A 212 -5.44 -17.52 7.65
N PRO A 213 -4.73 -18.61 7.99
CA PRO A 213 -4.16 -19.52 7.00
C PRO A 213 -5.20 -19.99 5.99
N GLU A 214 -4.86 -19.92 4.71
CA GLU A 214 -5.69 -20.30 3.55
C GLU A 214 -7.01 -19.52 3.40
N GLN A 215 -7.19 -18.45 4.19
CA GLN A 215 -8.38 -17.61 4.10
C GLN A 215 -8.36 -16.77 2.83
N THR A 216 -9.48 -16.74 2.10
CA THR A 216 -9.78 -15.72 1.09
C THR A 216 -10.71 -14.66 1.68
N PHE A 217 -10.28 -13.40 1.63
CA PHE A 217 -11.08 -12.24 2.02
C PHE A 217 -11.47 -11.45 0.77
N THR A 218 -12.76 -11.15 0.60
CA THR A 218 -13.25 -10.37 -0.55
C THR A 218 -13.33 -8.88 -0.20
N TRP A 219 -12.68 -8.05 -1.01
CA TRP A 219 -12.68 -6.61 -0.89
C TRP A 219 -13.27 -5.95 -2.13
N VAL A 220 -14.44 -5.36 -1.98
CA VAL A 220 -15.20 -4.72 -3.06
C VAL A 220 -14.92 -3.23 -3.07
N ILE A 221 -14.42 -2.72 -4.20
CA ILE A 221 -14.15 -1.30 -4.42
C ILE A 221 -15.32 -0.70 -5.19
N THR A 222 -15.93 0.33 -4.60
CA THR A 222 -17.05 1.09 -5.18
C THR A 222 -16.64 2.54 -5.47
N PRO A 223 -17.35 3.25 -6.37
CA PRO A 223 -17.07 4.66 -6.66
C PRO A 223 -17.11 5.59 -5.44
#